data_AF-A0A2N0D0U1-F1
#
_entry.id   AF-A0A2N0D0U1-F1
#
_cell.length_a   1.000
_cell.length_b   1.000
_cell.length_c   1.000
_cell.angle_alpha   90.00
_cell.angle_beta   90.00
_cell.angle_gamma   90.00
#
_symmetry.space_group_name_H-M   'P 1'
#
loop_
_entity.id
_entity.type
_entity.pdbx_description
1 polymer ?
#
loop_
_entity_poly.entity_id
_entity_poly.type
_entity_poly.pdbx_seq_one_letter_code
_entity_poly.pdbx_strand_id
1 'polypeptide(L)'
;MHRIARDGPAFVRAITPDLSGHDAVVLMFGEIDVRCHLIPAAEKSGRSIQAEAHNLATRYLARMAAMKADLDGTQIVLAQPPFPSDRRPNTELPACGTLDQRIAAHRALSAALQELAEAAGLLFLPMPPRYADSRGALRRIYSDDGVHMMPCEAKAYVSALASLLGRPLRFRASPLSVLLRRWNYLFGGNIRRRGLPVTKKLESW
;
A
#
# COMPACT_ATOMS: atom_id res chain seq x y z
N MET A 1 -8.02 -4.66 -1.97
CA MET A 1 -8.52 -5.13 -0.64
C MET A 1 -9.35 -6.41 -0.74
N HIS A 2 -10.07 -6.62 -1.85
CA HIS A 2 -11.05 -7.69 -1.97
C HIS A 2 -10.55 -9.11 -1.68
N ARG A 3 -9.40 -9.54 -2.23
CA ARG A 3 -8.92 -10.93 -2.08
C ARG A 3 -8.59 -11.29 -0.63
N ILE A 4 -7.80 -10.47 0.06
CA ILE A 4 -7.48 -10.70 1.47
C ILE A 4 -8.74 -10.60 2.35
N ALA A 5 -9.68 -9.71 2.03
CA ALA A 5 -10.93 -9.57 2.77
C ALA A 5 -11.89 -10.76 2.56
N ARG A 6 -11.81 -11.43 1.40
CA ARG A 6 -12.63 -12.60 1.05
C ARG A 6 -12.01 -13.90 1.57
N ASP A 7 -10.72 -14.09 1.32
CA ASP A 7 -10.01 -15.36 1.59
C ASP A 7 -9.39 -15.39 2.99
N GLY A 8 -9.22 -14.22 3.64
CA GLY A 8 -8.84 -14.10 5.05
C GLY A 8 -7.51 -14.77 5.40
N PRO A 9 -7.41 -15.39 6.60
CA PRO A 9 -6.19 -16.05 7.07
C PRO A 9 -5.75 -17.21 6.19
N ALA A 10 -6.67 -17.91 5.52
CA ALA A 10 -6.32 -19.04 4.65
C ALA A 10 -5.42 -18.58 3.50
N PHE A 11 -5.68 -17.40 2.92
CA PHE A 11 -4.80 -16.82 1.91
C PHE A 11 -3.42 -16.48 2.48
N VAL A 12 -3.35 -15.87 3.67
CA VAL A 12 -2.07 -15.55 4.32
C VAL A 12 -1.27 -16.82 4.59
N ARG A 13 -1.88 -17.84 5.20
CA ARG A 13 -1.21 -19.12 5.48
C ARG A 13 -0.76 -19.85 4.22
N ALA A 14 -1.51 -19.72 3.11
CA ALA A 14 -1.10 -20.31 1.84
C ALA A 14 0.16 -19.67 1.23
N ILE A 15 0.37 -18.36 1.43
CA ILE A 15 1.56 -17.64 0.93
C ILE A 15 2.72 -17.65 1.93
N THR A 16 2.43 -17.81 3.22
CA THR A 16 3.41 -17.87 4.31
C THR A 16 3.03 -18.99 5.29
N PRO A 17 3.30 -20.27 4.96
CA PRO A 17 2.91 -21.41 5.81
C PRO A 17 3.65 -21.42 7.15
N ASP A 18 4.84 -20.84 7.21
CA ASP A 18 5.69 -20.78 8.41
C ASP A 18 5.45 -19.53 9.28
N LEU A 19 4.31 -18.84 9.11
CA LEU A 19 4.00 -17.63 9.86
C LEU A 19 3.86 -17.94 11.36
N SER A 20 4.66 -17.25 12.17
CA SER A 20 4.71 -17.40 13.62
C SER A 20 4.02 -16.23 14.34
N GLY A 21 3.65 -16.45 15.61
CA GLY A 21 3.07 -15.41 16.47
C GLY A 21 4.03 -14.25 16.80
N HIS A 22 5.27 -14.25 16.32
CA HIS A 22 6.19 -13.11 16.46
C HIS A 22 6.34 -12.31 15.16
N ASP A 23 5.69 -12.75 14.08
CA ASP A 23 5.77 -12.09 12.79
C ASP A 23 4.82 -10.91 12.68
N ALA A 24 5.08 -10.07 11.68
CA ALA A 24 4.17 -9.00 11.29
C ALA A 24 3.74 -9.20 9.84
N VAL A 25 2.43 -9.11 9.60
CA VAL A 25 1.83 -9.12 8.26
C VAL A 25 1.46 -7.70 7.90
N VAL A 26 2.12 -7.16 6.88
CA VAL A 26 1.88 -5.81 6.37
C VAL A 26 0.97 -5.90 5.15
N LEU A 27 -0.21 -5.30 5.25
CA LEU A 27 -1.23 -5.29 4.22
C LEU A 27 -1.32 -3.91 3.59
N MET A 28 -0.88 -3.78 2.35
CA MET A 28 -0.88 -2.52 1.60
C MET A 28 -1.84 -2.63 0.41
N PHE A 29 -3.04 -2.09 0.57
CA PHE A 29 -4.07 -2.11 -0.47
C PHE A 29 -4.80 -0.76 -0.51
N GLY A 30 -5.37 -0.41 -1.67
CA GLY A 30 -6.21 0.77 -1.78
C GLY A 30 -6.16 1.44 -3.14
N GLU A 31 -5.02 1.47 -3.85
CA GLU A 31 -4.95 2.21 -5.14
C GLU A 31 -5.89 1.65 -6.22
N ILE A 32 -5.91 0.32 -6.38
CA ILE A 32 -6.87 -0.33 -7.29
C ILE A 32 -8.29 -0.14 -6.77
N ASP A 33 -8.50 -0.27 -5.46
CA ASP A 33 -9.82 -0.12 -4.86
C ASP A 33 -10.37 1.30 -5.07
N VAL A 34 -9.51 2.34 -5.01
CA VAL A 34 -9.88 3.73 -5.28
C VAL A 34 -10.36 3.93 -6.72
N ARG A 35 -9.52 3.54 -7.69
CA ARG A 35 -9.78 3.85 -9.12
C ARG A 35 -10.76 2.89 -9.80
N CYS A 36 -11.00 1.71 -9.24
CA CYS A 36 -11.90 0.71 -9.84
C CYS A 36 -13.22 0.55 -9.08
N HIS A 37 -13.27 0.93 -7.79
CA HIS A 37 -14.43 0.65 -6.95
C HIS A 37 -14.94 1.91 -6.25
N LEU A 38 -14.08 2.65 -5.53
CA LEU A 38 -14.52 3.75 -4.69
C LEU A 38 -15.12 4.91 -5.51
N ILE A 39 -14.38 5.41 -6.51
CA ILE A 39 -14.87 6.51 -7.36
C ILE A 39 -16.11 6.08 -8.15
N PRO A 40 -16.12 4.95 -8.88
CA PRO A 40 -17.31 4.50 -9.59
C PRO A 40 -18.52 4.23 -8.66
N ALA A 41 -18.29 3.72 -7.45
CA ALA A 41 -19.38 3.47 -6.50
C ALA A 41 -20.02 4.78 -6.01
N ALA A 42 -19.22 5.80 -5.70
CA ALA A 42 -19.71 7.12 -5.31
C ALA A 42 -20.53 7.77 -6.45
N GLU A 43 -20.02 7.72 -7.68
CA GLU A 43 -20.73 8.23 -8.86
C GLU A 43 -22.05 7.49 -9.10
N LYS A 44 -22.03 6.15 -9.01
CA LYS A 44 -23.22 5.32 -9.24
C LYS A 44 -24.27 5.46 -8.14
N SER A 45 -23.87 5.59 -6.89
CA SER A 45 -24.77 5.65 -5.74
C SER A 45 -25.26 7.06 -5.43
N GLY A 46 -24.58 8.09 -5.96
CA GLY A 46 -24.81 9.49 -5.60
C GLY A 46 -24.29 9.85 -4.19
N ARG A 47 -23.61 8.92 -3.49
CA ARG A 47 -23.04 9.18 -2.17
C ARG A 47 -21.69 9.89 -2.29
N SER A 48 -21.30 10.59 -1.22
CA SER A 48 -19.97 11.22 -1.18
C SER A 48 -18.85 10.16 -1.15
N ILE A 49 -17.69 10.53 -1.68
CA ILE A 49 -16.47 9.72 -1.63
C ILE A 49 -16.12 9.34 -0.19
N GLN A 50 -16.34 10.25 0.76
CA GLN A 50 -16.11 10.02 2.20
C GLN A 50 -17.01 8.92 2.75
N ALA A 51 -18.30 8.93 2.41
CA ALA A 51 -19.24 7.91 2.86
C ALA A 51 -18.90 6.53 2.27
N GLU A 52 -18.56 6.47 0.98
CA GLU A 52 -18.14 5.21 0.34
C GLU A 52 -16.78 4.71 0.87
N ALA A 53 -15.85 5.61 1.15
CA ALA A 53 -14.54 5.30 1.72
C ALA A 53 -14.69 4.72 3.12
N HIS A 54 -15.52 5.35 3.95
CA HIS A 54 -15.84 4.84 5.28
C HIS A 54 -16.50 3.46 5.20
N ASN A 55 -17.50 3.27 4.33
CA ASN A 55 -18.15 1.96 4.13
C ASN A 55 -17.15 0.87 3.70
N LEU A 56 -16.28 1.18 2.75
CA LEU A 56 -15.22 0.26 2.30
C LEU A 56 -14.26 -0.07 3.45
N ALA A 57 -13.79 0.93 4.19
CA ALA A 57 -12.89 0.77 5.33
C ALA A 57 -13.54 -0.06 6.44
N THR A 58 -14.80 0.20 6.83
CA THR A 58 -15.53 -0.58 7.84
C THR A 58 -15.58 -2.07 7.47
N ARG A 59 -15.97 -2.40 6.24
CA ARG A 59 -16.03 -3.80 5.79
C ARG A 59 -14.66 -4.46 5.76
N TYR A 60 -13.62 -3.71 5.36
CA TYR A 60 -12.26 -4.21 5.34
C TYR A 60 -11.74 -4.47 6.76
N LEU A 61 -11.89 -3.51 7.67
CA LEU A 61 -11.42 -3.61 9.06
C LEU A 61 -12.11 -4.73 9.83
N ALA A 62 -13.41 -4.94 9.62
CA ALA A 62 -14.12 -6.08 10.20
C ALA A 62 -13.47 -7.42 9.82
N ARG A 63 -13.00 -7.56 8.57
CA ARG A 63 -12.28 -8.75 8.11
C ARG A 63 -10.87 -8.84 8.68
N MET A 64 -10.18 -7.72 8.85
CA MET A 64 -8.83 -7.69 9.43
C MET A 64 -8.85 -8.01 10.93
N ALA A 65 -9.89 -7.56 11.66
CA ALA A 65 -10.11 -7.90 13.06
C ALA A 65 -10.35 -9.41 13.23
N ALA A 66 -11.20 -10.00 12.39
CA ALA A 66 -11.40 -11.46 12.37
C ALA A 66 -10.08 -12.20 12.06
N MET A 67 -9.34 -11.74 11.06
CA MET A 67 -8.05 -12.34 10.70
C MET A 67 -7.00 -12.24 11.82
N LYS A 68 -6.98 -11.13 12.58
CA LYS A 68 -6.09 -10.98 13.74
C LYS A 68 -6.41 -12.01 14.83
N ALA A 69 -7.68 -12.34 15.05
CA ALA A 69 -8.06 -13.37 16.02
C ALA A 69 -7.59 -14.78 15.59
N ASP A 70 -7.56 -15.05 14.29
CA ASP A 70 -7.13 -16.35 13.74
C ASP A 70 -5.60 -16.52 13.61
N LEU A 71 -4.85 -15.41 13.65
CA LEU A 71 -3.40 -15.36 13.51
C LEU A 71 -2.76 -15.02 14.87
N ASP A 72 -3.02 -15.85 15.89
CA ASP A 72 -2.58 -15.62 17.27
C ASP A 72 -1.10 -15.17 17.37
N GLY A 73 -0.87 -14.14 18.19
CA GLY A 73 0.41 -13.42 18.33
C GLY A 73 0.82 -12.53 17.15
N THR A 74 0.39 -12.84 15.92
CA THR A 74 0.82 -12.11 14.72
C THR A 74 0.35 -10.65 14.74
N GLN A 75 1.26 -9.72 14.46
CA GLN A 75 0.91 -8.31 14.31
C GLN A 75 0.36 -8.04 12.90
N ILE A 76 -0.86 -7.51 12.81
CA ILE A 76 -1.45 -7.06 11.54
C ILE A 76 -1.24 -5.55 11.41
N VAL A 77 -0.57 -5.14 10.34
CA VAL A 77 -0.31 -3.73 10.02
C VAL A 77 -1.00 -3.37 8.72
N LEU A 78 -1.90 -2.39 8.78
CA LEU A 78 -2.54 -1.81 7.60
C LEU A 78 -1.69 -0.66 7.09
N ALA A 79 -1.06 -0.83 5.93
CA ALA A 79 -0.20 0.18 5.35
C ALA A 79 -0.94 0.99 4.28
N GLN A 80 -0.86 2.31 4.39
CA GLN A 80 -1.35 3.21 3.36
C GLN A 80 -0.53 3.00 2.07
N PRO A 81 -1.17 2.65 0.94
CA PRO A 81 -0.47 2.54 -0.33
C PRO A 81 0.05 3.92 -0.78
N PRO A 82 1.13 3.96 -1.58
CA PRO A 82 1.53 5.18 -2.23
C PRO A 82 0.39 5.77 -3.06
N PHE A 83 0.23 7.09 -3.00
CA PHE A 83 -0.71 7.80 -3.84
C PHE A 83 -0.30 7.66 -5.32
N PRO A 84 -1.23 7.84 -6.27
CA PRO A 84 -0.84 7.95 -7.67
C PRO A 84 0.13 9.11 -7.86
N SER A 85 1.06 8.96 -8.81
CA SER A 85 1.97 10.03 -9.23
C SER A 85 1.50 10.69 -10.52
N ASP A 86 2.01 11.90 -10.76
CA ASP A 86 1.83 12.65 -12.00
C ASP A 86 2.78 12.11 -13.10
N ARG A 87 2.56 10.84 -13.45
CA ARG A 87 3.15 10.20 -14.63
C ARG A 87 2.02 9.75 -15.56
N ARG A 88 2.38 9.59 -16.83
CA ARG A 88 1.46 9.13 -17.88
C ARG A 88 0.71 7.90 -17.37
N PRO A 89 -0.64 7.91 -17.34
CA PRO A 89 -1.42 6.75 -16.93
C PRO A 89 -1.01 5.55 -17.78
N ASN A 90 -0.82 4.40 -17.13
CA ASN A 90 -0.72 3.16 -17.88
C ASN A 90 -2.10 2.88 -18.50
N THR A 91 -2.20 3.00 -19.83
CA THR A 91 -3.44 2.81 -20.58
C THR A 91 -4.00 1.40 -20.49
N GLU A 92 -3.18 0.43 -20.07
CA GLU A 92 -3.59 -0.96 -19.85
C GLU A 92 -4.30 -1.17 -18.50
N LEU A 93 -4.29 -0.16 -17.62
CA LEU A 93 -4.90 -0.25 -16.30
C LEU A 93 -6.15 0.64 -16.21
N PRO A 94 -7.26 0.14 -15.64
CA PRO A 94 -8.46 0.95 -15.44
C PRO A 94 -8.12 2.17 -14.57
N ALA A 95 -8.47 3.35 -15.05
CA ALA A 95 -8.25 4.62 -14.37
C ALA A 95 -9.55 5.43 -14.39
N CYS A 96 -10.41 5.24 -13.39
CA CYS A 96 -11.51 6.17 -13.14
C CYS A 96 -10.99 7.36 -12.31
N GLY A 97 -11.43 8.55 -12.68
CA GLY A 97 -11.09 9.81 -12.02
C GLY A 97 -9.77 10.44 -12.46
N THR A 98 -9.70 11.77 -12.35
CA THR A 98 -8.48 12.57 -12.50
C THR A 98 -7.48 12.27 -11.38
N LEU A 99 -6.22 12.72 -11.54
CA LEU A 99 -5.21 12.58 -10.49
C LEU A 99 -5.70 13.18 -9.15
N ASP A 100 -6.28 14.38 -9.19
CA ASP A 100 -6.78 15.06 -7.99
C ASP A 100 -7.97 14.34 -7.35
N GLN A 101 -8.90 13.82 -8.16
CA GLN A 101 -10.01 12.99 -7.67
C GLN A 101 -9.50 11.74 -6.96
N ARG A 102 -8.50 11.07 -7.53
CA ARG A 102 -7.88 9.88 -6.89
C ARG A 102 -7.13 10.23 -5.62
N ILE A 103 -6.40 11.35 -5.59
CA ILE A 103 -5.73 11.83 -4.37
C ILE A 103 -6.76 12.11 -3.28
N ALA A 104 -7.87 12.79 -3.60
CA ALA A 104 -8.94 13.07 -2.65
C ALA A 104 -9.59 11.78 -2.13
N ALA A 105 -9.87 10.82 -3.02
CA ALA A 105 -10.41 9.52 -2.64
C ALA A 105 -9.44 8.69 -1.78
N HIS A 106 -8.14 8.74 -2.07
CA HIS A 106 -7.11 8.15 -1.22
C HIS A 106 -7.07 8.77 0.16
N ARG A 107 -7.13 10.10 0.27
CA ARG A 107 -7.18 10.79 1.57
C ARG A 107 -8.38 10.34 2.38
N ALA A 108 -9.56 10.30 1.76
CA ALA A 108 -10.78 9.84 2.41
C ALA A 108 -10.67 8.39 2.90
N LEU A 109 -10.18 7.48 2.05
CA LEU A 109 -9.98 6.08 2.43
C LEU A 109 -8.92 5.93 3.52
N SER A 110 -7.81 6.66 3.44
CA SER A 110 -6.72 6.57 4.41
C SER A 110 -7.13 7.10 5.78
N ALA A 111 -7.87 8.21 5.82
CA ALA A 111 -8.42 8.75 7.05
C ALA A 111 -9.37 7.75 7.72
N ALA A 112 -10.30 7.16 6.96
CA ALA A 112 -11.22 6.16 7.48
C ALA A 112 -10.50 4.88 7.95
N LEU A 113 -9.47 4.42 7.21
CA LEU A 113 -8.67 3.27 7.62
C LEU A 113 -7.90 3.55 8.91
N GLN A 114 -7.32 4.74 9.06
CA GLN A 114 -6.60 5.12 10.26
C GLN A 114 -7.53 5.15 11.48
N GLU A 115 -8.62 5.90 11.39
CA GLU A 115 -9.61 6.04 12.46
C GLU A 115 -10.15 4.68 12.91
N LEU A 116 -10.59 3.85 11.96
CA LEU A 116 -11.17 2.55 12.27
C LEU A 116 -10.14 1.52 12.72
N ALA A 117 -8.88 1.62 12.25
CA ALA A 117 -7.81 0.76 12.75
C ALA A 117 -7.47 1.07 14.21
N GLU A 118 -7.34 2.36 14.55
CA GLU A 118 -7.10 2.82 15.93
C GLU A 118 -8.23 2.34 16.86
N ALA A 119 -9.49 2.51 16.45
CA ALA A 119 -10.66 2.05 17.21
C ALA A 119 -10.69 0.51 17.40
N ALA A 120 -10.15 -0.26 16.44
CA ALA A 120 -10.11 -1.72 16.48
C ALA A 120 -8.83 -2.29 17.12
N GLY A 121 -7.92 -1.46 17.62
CA GLY A 121 -6.62 -1.90 18.15
C GLY A 121 -5.70 -2.53 17.09
N LEU A 122 -5.86 -2.13 15.83
CA LEU A 122 -5.02 -2.52 14.70
C LEU A 122 -3.98 -1.44 14.42
N LEU A 123 -2.80 -1.86 13.94
CA LEU A 123 -1.73 -0.94 13.61
C LEU A 123 -1.96 -0.34 12.22
N PHE A 124 -1.85 0.99 12.11
CA PHE A 124 -1.89 1.71 10.84
C PHE A 124 -0.53 2.33 10.52
N LEU A 125 -0.01 2.09 9.32
CA LEU A 125 1.25 2.62 8.82
C LEU A 125 0.97 3.65 7.71
N PRO A 126 1.02 4.96 8.02
CA PRO A 126 0.84 6.00 7.00
C PRO A 126 2.00 6.02 6.01
N MET A 127 1.74 6.51 4.80
CA MET A 127 2.78 6.75 3.79
C MET A 127 3.76 7.80 4.33
N PRO A 128 5.07 7.53 4.36
CA PRO A 128 6.04 8.51 4.82
C PRO A 128 5.96 9.84 4.05
N PRO A 129 5.90 11.00 4.73
CA PRO A 129 5.67 12.31 4.08
C PRO A 129 6.69 12.66 2.99
N ARG A 130 7.92 12.15 3.08
CA ARG A 130 8.96 12.38 2.05
C ARG A 130 8.56 11.89 0.66
N TYR A 131 7.65 10.93 0.56
CA TYR A 131 7.18 10.40 -0.72
C TYR A 131 6.12 11.27 -1.37
N ALA A 132 5.42 12.11 -0.60
CA ALA A 132 4.35 12.98 -1.10
C ALA A 132 4.90 14.31 -1.63
N ASP A 133 4.33 14.80 -2.73
CA ASP A 133 4.43 16.20 -3.16
C ASP A 133 3.48 17.12 -2.35
N SER A 134 3.42 18.41 -2.68
CA SER A 134 2.53 19.38 -2.01
C SER A 134 1.04 19.07 -2.17
N ARG A 135 0.66 18.31 -3.20
CA ARG A 135 -0.70 17.84 -3.43
C ARG A 135 -0.99 16.52 -2.73
N GLY A 136 0.02 15.86 -2.15
CA GLY A 136 -0.09 14.52 -1.58
C GLY A 136 0.15 13.38 -2.59
N ALA A 137 0.41 13.70 -3.86
CA ALA A 137 0.72 12.71 -4.89
C ALA A 137 2.09 12.08 -4.62
N LEU A 138 2.31 10.84 -5.08
CA LEU A 138 3.65 10.25 -5.02
C LEU A 138 4.60 11.07 -5.92
N ARG A 139 5.70 11.57 -5.37
CA ARG A 139 6.70 12.30 -6.15
C ARG A 139 7.24 11.40 -7.26
N ARG A 140 7.35 11.96 -8.46
CA ARG A 140 7.82 11.26 -9.67
C ARG A 140 9.16 10.53 -9.49
N ILE A 141 10.06 11.05 -8.66
CA ILE A 141 11.35 10.42 -8.34
C ILE A 141 11.22 9.05 -7.65
N TYR A 142 10.12 8.82 -6.93
CA TYR A 142 9.86 7.59 -6.17
C TYR A 142 8.93 6.63 -6.90
N SER A 143 8.32 7.03 -8.01
CA SER A 143 7.46 6.16 -8.81
C SER A 143 8.25 5.41 -9.89
N ASP A 144 7.85 4.19 -10.24
CA ASP A 144 8.33 3.48 -11.44
C ASP A 144 7.44 3.74 -12.67
N ASP A 145 6.12 3.67 -12.53
CA ASP A 145 5.18 3.64 -13.67
C ASP A 145 3.91 4.48 -13.48
N GLY A 146 3.85 5.34 -12.45
CA GLY A 146 2.66 6.12 -12.15
C GLY A 146 1.92 5.65 -10.91
N VAL A 147 1.95 4.34 -10.63
CA VAL A 147 1.10 3.73 -9.59
C VAL A 147 1.88 2.85 -8.61
N HIS A 148 3.12 2.45 -8.91
CA HIS A 148 3.98 1.80 -7.93
C HIS A 148 5.15 2.68 -7.46
N MET A 149 5.62 2.34 -6.26
CA MET A 149 6.88 2.83 -5.72
C MET A 149 8.06 2.01 -6.27
N MET A 150 9.18 2.69 -6.49
CA MET A 150 10.45 2.06 -6.80
C MET A 150 10.87 1.10 -5.67
N PRO A 151 11.16 -0.19 -5.96
CA PRO A 151 11.53 -1.15 -4.92
C PRO A 151 12.75 -0.73 -4.07
N CYS A 152 13.72 -0.05 -4.67
CA CYS A 152 14.92 0.43 -3.98
C CYS A 152 14.69 1.64 -3.06
N GLU A 153 13.51 2.25 -3.08
CA GLU A 153 13.18 3.45 -2.31
C GLU A 153 12.36 3.16 -1.05
N ALA A 154 12.06 1.89 -0.74
CA ALA A 154 11.20 1.49 0.38
C ALA A 154 11.83 1.71 1.79
N LYS A 155 13.06 2.23 1.88
CA LYS A 155 13.77 2.45 3.15
C LYS A 155 12.93 3.21 4.18
N ALA A 156 12.22 4.27 3.78
CA ALA A 156 11.46 5.07 4.72
C ALA A 156 10.20 4.34 5.24
N TYR A 157 9.56 3.51 4.41
CA TYR A 157 8.50 2.61 4.87
C TYR A 157 9.03 1.60 5.90
N VAL A 158 10.19 0.98 5.63
CA VAL A 158 10.79 0.01 6.56
C VAL A 158 11.17 0.69 7.88
N SER A 159 11.72 1.90 7.86
CA SER A 159 12.01 2.68 9.07
C SER A 159 10.74 3.05 9.85
N ALA A 160 9.69 3.48 9.16
CA ALA A 160 8.41 3.79 9.80
C ALA A 160 7.75 2.53 10.39
N LEU A 161 7.82 1.40 9.70
CA LEU A 161 7.36 0.11 10.20
C LEU A 161 8.17 -0.36 11.42
N ALA A 162 9.50 -0.21 11.40
CA ALA A 162 10.35 -0.54 12.54
C ALA A 162 9.97 0.26 13.79
N SER A 163 9.71 1.57 13.61
CA SER A 163 9.23 2.44 14.68
C SER A 163 7.86 2.02 15.18
N LEU A 164 6.93 1.69 14.27
CA LEU A 164 5.57 1.26 14.61
C LEU A 164 5.55 -0.08 15.37
N LEU A 165 6.43 -1.01 15.01
CA LEU A 165 6.54 -2.32 15.65
C LEU A 165 7.41 -2.32 16.91
N GLY A 166 8.13 -1.22 17.21
CA GLY A 166 9.06 -1.15 18.34
C GLY A 166 10.26 -2.09 18.21
N ARG A 167 10.66 -2.48 16.99
CA ARG A 167 11.78 -3.42 16.76
C ARG A 167 12.61 -3.08 15.52
N PRO A 168 13.92 -3.38 15.50
CA PRO A 168 14.78 -3.04 14.38
C PRO A 168 14.40 -3.86 13.14
N LEU A 169 14.25 -3.18 11.99
CA LEU A 169 14.11 -3.82 10.68
C LEU A 169 15.22 -3.33 9.74
N ARG A 170 15.68 -4.21 8.86
CA ARG A 170 16.72 -3.90 7.88
C ARG A 170 16.16 -3.90 6.46
N PHE A 171 16.37 -2.80 5.76
CA PHE A 171 16.13 -2.71 4.33
C PHE A 171 17.45 -2.92 3.56
N ARG A 172 17.49 -3.89 2.64
CA ARG A 172 18.64 -4.11 1.76
C ARG A 172 18.29 -3.67 0.34
N ALA A 173 18.87 -2.57 -0.10
CA ALA A 173 18.83 -2.12 -1.49
C ALA A 173 20.13 -2.49 -2.21
N SER A 174 20.04 -2.78 -3.51
CA SER A 174 21.22 -2.89 -4.38
C SER A 174 21.69 -1.49 -4.78
N PRO A 175 22.93 -1.08 -4.43
CA PRO A 175 23.48 0.22 -4.83
C PRO A 175 23.49 0.42 -6.35
N LEU A 176 23.80 -0.65 -7.09
CA LEU A 176 23.78 -0.65 -8.55
C LEU A 176 22.37 -0.36 -9.08
N SER A 177 21.33 -0.96 -8.50
CA SER A 177 19.94 -0.70 -8.88
C SER A 177 19.53 0.75 -8.60
N VAL A 178 19.99 1.34 -7.51
CA VAL A 178 19.75 2.77 -7.20
C VAL A 178 20.46 3.67 -8.21
N LEU A 179 21.72 3.39 -8.53
CA LEU A 179 22.52 4.20 -9.44
C LEU A 179 22.00 4.15 -10.88
N LEU A 180 21.76 2.94 -11.42
CA LEU A 180 21.17 2.75 -12.75
C LEU A 180 19.80 3.44 -12.86
N ARG A 181 19.04 3.50 -11.76
CA ARG A 181 17.77 4.23 -11.73
C ARG A 181 17.98 5.73 -11.81
N ARG A 182 18.85 6.30 -10.98
CA ARG A 182 19.10 7.76 -10.99
C ARG A 182 19.60 8.22 -12.36
N TRP A 183 20.47 7.42 -12.98
CA TRP A 183 20.89 7.63 -14.36
C TRP A 183 19.69 7.69 -15.31
N ASN A 184 18.87 6.65 -15.35
CA ASN A 184 17.70 6.60 -16.23
C ASN A 184 16.66 7.70 -15.93
N TYR A 185 16.52 8.13 -14.67
CA TYR A 185 15.65 9.26 -14.34
C TYR A 185 16.17 10.57 -14.93
N LEU A 186 17.47 10.83 -14.83
CA LEU A 186 18.10 12.06 -15.35
C LEU A 186 18.12 12.10 -16.88
N PHE A 187 18.36 10.95 -17.52
CA PHE A 187 18.56 10.87 -18.98
C PHE A 187 17.33 10.34 -19.75
N GLY A 188 16.16 10.26 -19.11
CA GLY A 188 14.91 9.88 -19.78
C GLY A 188 14.83 8.40 -20.20
N GLY A 189 15.61 7.52 -19.58
CA GLY A 189 15.60 6.08 -19.86
C GLY A 189 14.29 5.40 -19.46
N ASN A 190 13.78 4.53 -20.36
CA ASN A 190 12.63 3.68 -20.08
C ASN A 190 13.00 2.59 -19.08
N ILE A 191 12.67 2.78 -17.80
CA ILE A 191 12.66 1.67 -16.84
C ILE A 191 11.27 1.08 -16.85
N ARG A 192 11.07 0.14 -17.77
CA ARG A 192 9.96 -0.81 -17.63
C ARG A 192 10.32 -1.80 -16.53
N ARG A 193 9.37 -2.13 -15.66
CA ARG A 193 9.51 -3.29 -14.77
C ARG A 193 9.79 -4.52 -15.62
N ARG A 194 10.94 -5.17 -15.43
CA ARG A 194 11.22 -6.50 -15.98
C ARG A 194 10.66 -7.55 -15.01
N GLY A 195 9.36 -7.80 -15.11
CA GLY A 195 8.66 -8.83 -14.32
C GLY A 195 8.25 -8.40 -12.91
N LEU A 196 7.59 -9.33 -12.21
CA LEU A 196 7.26 -9.20 -10.79
C LEU A 196 8.54 -9.36 -9.96
N PRO A 197 8.69 -8.63 -8.84
CA PRO A 197 9.81 -8.86 -7.92
C PRO A 197 9.77 -10.31 -7.43
N VAL A 198 10.88 -11.03 -7.57
CA VAL A 198 11.04 -12.37 -7.00
C VAL A 198 11.15 -12.21 -5.49
N THR A 199 10.13 -12.64 -4.76
CA THR A 199 10.17 -12.71 -3.30
C THR A 199 10.99 -13.93 -2.89
N LYS A 200 12.14 -13.71 -2.24
CA LYS A 200 12.89 -14.78 -1.58
C LYS A 200 12.59 -14.73 -0.09
N LYS A 201 12.35 -15.90 0.52
CA LYS A 201 12.39 -16.03 1.98
C LYS A 201 13.78 -15.55 2.43
N LEU A 202 13.83 -14.62 3.38
CA LEU A 202 15.10 -14.31 4.02
C LEU A 202 15.48 -15.56 4.82
N GLU A 203 16.62 -16.16 4.49
CA GLU A 203 17.19 -17.21 5.34
C GLU A 203 17.36 -16.62 6.75
N SER A 204 16.86 -17.34 7.75
CA SER A 204 17.00 -17.00 9.16
C SER A 204 18.48 -16.87 9.49
N TRP A 205 18.85 -15.76 10.13
CA TRP A 205 20.19 -15.54 10.69
C TRP A 205 20.29 -16.19 12.07
#